data_AF-A0A812MUS1-F1
#
_entry.id   AF-A0A812MUS1-F1
#
_cell.length_a   1.000
_cell.length_b   1.000
_cell.length_c   1.000
_cell.angle_alpha   90.00
_cell.angle_beta   90.00
_cell.angle_gamma   90.00
#
_symmetry.space_group_name_H-M   'P 1'
#
loop_
_entity.id
_entity.type
_entity.pdbx_description
1 polymer ?
#
loop_
_entity_poly.entity_id
_entity_poly.type
_entity_poly.pdbx_seq_one_letter_code
_entity_poly.pdbx_strand_id
1 'polypeptide(L)'
;MASCCGLRRRARARYLRPGRQLLVFSHSDQQWHKGYVLACTDCFLRVEYRVEGRIRQKFLDVCSDDLQMHLDNVDVCNAAYYGCCEPVLATLDLAFSCLPIAREPPKMSVLFQGSSLIKMLLENNIRLVKCSALKRGAAWPRCQEVPEHHFVSTAELVRWGVDLWFQGRQKIVAVSHAWETMQHPDPFCSQNDSIIESFRRKNLFSTDPHNRDGGEAAWLFIDYMSLPQFYRSNPSEVEQFHAAMGCMHWLYAHEKTYTLVLDELTPEDELETLNEILVYWCPDTSRPQLGSLQHVPVKNLTHNRTPYAERGWCQAELQWSRMRSEAGRTLVDGYGFNIPGTAPCAPGTFRRLLADGRLKFTHRDDQQEVEELHDVVFREKAALSTMLLLQELSKSELDVLSEALPYYVKLEVLVILARRCSDEEMTMFLSHIERLKQAQVLPANLRVFDQPENIEEPAESSDDEER
;
A
#
# COMPACT_ATOMS: atom_id res chain seq x y z
N MET A 1 -31.23 61.34 -16.66
CA MET A 1 -29.92 60.96 -16.10
C MET A 1 -29.86 59.43 -16.01
N ALA A 2 -29.30 58.80 -17.04
CA ALA A 2 -28.71 57.46 -16.95
C ALA A 2 -27.49 57.52 -16.00
N SER A 3 -26.86 56.47 -15.48
CA SER A 3 -26.69 55.08 -15.91
C SER A 3 -26.10 54.29 -14.74
N CYS A 4 -26.44 53.00 -14.68
CA CYS A 4 -25.70 51.86 -14.13
C CYS A 4 -24.24 52.06 -13.67
N CYS A 5 -23.92 51.51 -12.49
CA CYS A 5 -22.75 50.64 -12.31
C CYS A 5 -22.93 49.77 -11.05
N GLY A 6 -23.26 48.50 -11.28
CA GLY A 6 -23.16 47.46 -10.27
C GLY A 6 -21.70 47.18 -9.96
N LEU A 7 -21.32 47.24 -8.69
CA LEU A 7 -20.04 46.71 -8.21
C LEU A 7 -20.29 45.30 -7.67
N ARG A 8 -20.38 44.33 -8.58
CA ARG A 8 -19.98 42.95 -8.26
C ARG A 8 -18.49 43.01 -7.96
N ARG A 9 -18.11 43.03 -6.68
CA ARG A 9 -16.70 42.92 -6.29
C ARG A 9 -16.26 41.49 -6.54
N ARG A 10 -15.67 41.27 -7.72
CA ARG A 10 -14.95 40.03 -8.04
C ARG A 10 -13.72 39.96 -7.13
N ALA A 11 -13.63 38.93 -6.30
CA ALA A 11 -12.33 38.47 -5.85
C ALA A 11 -11.50 38.15 -7.10
N ARG A 12 -10.33 38.77 -7.24
CA ARG A 12 -9.36 38.36 -8.26
C ARG A 12 -8.49 37.28 -7.63
N ALA A 13 -8.84 36.02 -7.87
CA ALA A 13 -7.88 34.94 -7.72
C ALA A 13 -6.79 35.14 -8.80
N ARG A 14 -5.59 35.54 -8.37
CA ARG A 14 -4.40 35.42 -9.23
C ARG A 14 -3.91 34.00 -9.13
N TYR A 15 -3.71 33.37 -10.28
CA TYR A 15 -3.09 32.07 -10.44
C TYR A 15 -1.82 31.98 -9.57
N LEU A 16 -1.85 31.13 -8.54
CA LEU A 16 -0.65 30.73 -7.80
C LEU A 16 -0.41 29.25 -8.12
N ARG A 17 0.85 28.94 -8.45
CA ARG A 17 1.29 27.60 -8.90
C ARG A 17 1.09 26.56 -7.78
N PRO A 18 0.93 25.27 -8.13
CA PRO A 18 0.86 24.19 -7.14
C PRO A 18 2.15 24.14 -6.31
N GLY A 19 2.03 24.05 -4.98
CA GLY A 19 3.16 23.83 -4.07
C GLY A 19 3.60 25.00 -3.17
N ARG A 20 2.81 26.06 -2.95
CA ARG A 20 3.05 26.96 -1.80
C ARG A 20 1.78 27.41 -1.08
N GLN A 21 1.91 27.44 0.25
CA GLN A 21 1.21 28.20 1.30
C GLN A 21 -0.04 28.98 0.89
N LEU A 22 -1.15 28.67 1.57
CA LEU A 22 -2.38 29.46 1.52
C LEU A 22 -2.13 30.84 2.16
N LEU A 23 -2.22 31.91 1.37
CA LEU A 23 -2.22 33.28 1.87
C LEU A 23 -3.65 33.64 2.24
N VAL A 24 -3.96 33.58 3.53
CA VAL A 24 -5.24 34.09 4.06
C VAL A 24 -5.04 35.56 4.39
N PHE A 25 -5.92 36.39 3.85
CA PHE A 25 -5.99 37.79 4.23
C PHE A 25 -7.19 38.00 5.15
N SER A 26 -6.91 38.45 6.38
CA SER A 26 -7.92 38.98 7.28
C SER A 26 -8.06 40.49 7.04
N HIS A 27 -9.30 40.96 6.95
CA HIS A 27 -9.62 42.39 6.94
C HIS A 27 -10.11 42.80 8.34
N SER A 28 -9.21 43.22 9.21
CA SER A 28 -9.58 44.03 10.38
C SER A 28 -9.00 45.43 10.22
N ASP A 29 -9.88 46.42 10.30
CA ASP A 29 -9.63 47.87 10.24
C ASP A 29 -8.19 48.31 9.96
N GLN A 30 -7.91 48.45 8.65
CA GLN A 30 -6.75 49.13 8.06
C GLN A 30 -5.35 48.50 8.16
N GLN A 31 -5.19 47.21 8.52
CA GLN A 31 -3.92 46.51 8.29
C GLN A 31 -4.09 45.08 7.75
N TRP A 32 -3.26 44.74 6.76
CA TRP A 32 -3.15 43.38 6.24
C TRP A 32 -2.12 42.61 7.08
N HIS A 33 -2.56 41.55 7.77
CA HIS A 33 -1.64 40.63 8.43
C HIS A 33 -1.36 39.41 7.53
N LYS A 34 -0.09 39.02 7.40
CA LYS A 34 0.32 37.76 6.77
C LYS A 34 0.32 36.65 7.83
N GLY A 35 -0.55 35.66 7.67
CA GLY A 35 -0.50 34.39 8.40
C GLY A 35 -0.08 33.24 7.50
N TYR A 36 0.57 32.22 8.06
CA TYR A 36 0.94 30.98 7.37
C TYR A 36 0.20 29.81 8.03
N VAL A 37 -0.39 28.92 7.22
CA VAL A 37 -0.99 27.65 7.70
C VAL A 37 -0.18 26.49 7.13
N LEU A 38 0.34 25.63 8.02
CA LEU A 38 0.93 24.33 7.69
C LEU A 38 -0.15 23.27 7.92
N ALA A 39 -0.51 22.51 6.88
CA ALA A 39 -1.43 21.38 7.00
C ALA A 39 -0.65 20.07 7.03
N CYS A 40 -0.96 19.21 8.01
CA CYS A 40 -0.49 17.84 8.13
C CYS A 40 -1.58 16.90 7.57
N THR A 41 -1.20 15.70 7.11
CA THR A 41 -2.07 14.73 6.40
C THR A 41 -3.12 14.03 7.26
N ASP A 42 -3.34 14.47 8.50
CA ASP A 42 -4.40 13.96 9.38
C ASP A 42 -5.34 15.08 9.86
N CYS A 43 -5.34 16.24 9.20
CA CYS A 43 -6.13 17.39 9.62
C CYS A 43 -7.25 17.73 8.63
N PHE A 44 -8.49 17.77 9.14
CA PHE A 44 -9.60 18.45 8.48
C PHE A 44 -9.37 19.96 8.51
N LEU A 45 -9.65 20.66 7.40
CA LEU A 45 -9.65 22.12 7.40
C LEU A 45 -11.00 22.60 7.94
N ARG A 46 -11.03 23.18 9.14
CA ARG A 46 -12.21 23.85 9.69
C ARG A 46 -12.37 25.20 9.01
N VAL A 47 -13.37 25.34 8.15
CA VAL A 47 -13.73 26.61 7.51
C VAL A 47 -14.94 27.18 8.22
N GLU A 48 -14.77 28.33 8.88
CA GLU A 48 -15.89 29.14 9.35
C GLU A 48 -16.34 30.10 8.24
N TYR A 49 -17.63 30.12 7.97
CA TYR A 49 -18.20 31.03 6.99
C TYR A 49 -19.57 31.53 7.41
N ARG A 50 -19.93 32.72 6.93
CA ARG A 50 -21.21 33.35 7.26
C ARG A 50 -22.20 33.20 6.11
N VAL A 51 -23.39 32.69 6.40
CA VAL A 51 -24.53 32.67 5.47
C VAL A 51 -25.70 33.35 6.15
N GLU A 52 -26.21 34.44 5.55
CA GLU A 52 -27.38 35.18 6.04
C GLU A 52 -27.27 35.61 7.52
N GLY A 53 -26.09 36.04 7.93
CA GLY A 53 -25.83 36.51 9.31
C GLY A 53 -25.58 35.40 10.33
N ARG A 54 -25.70 34.12 9.96
CA ARG A 54 -25.37 32.97 10.82
C ARG A 54 -23.99 32.42 10.47
N ILE A 55 -23.20 32.09 11.50
CA ILE A 55 -21.91 31.41 11.34
C ILE A 55 -22.20 29.93 11.11
N ARG A 56 -21.57 29.34 10.10
CA ARG A 56 -21.56 27.91 9.81
C ARG A 56 -20.13 27.42 9.75
N GLN A 57 -19.95 26.16 10.07
CA GLN A 57 -18.64 25.49 10.04
C GLN A 57 -18.74 24.30 9.10
N LYS A 58 -17.70 24.09 8.30
CA LYS A 58 -17.56 22.90 7.47
C LYS A 58 -16.14 22.37 7.59
N PHE A 59 -16.02 21.08 7.83
CA PHE A 59 -14.76 20.36 7.79
C PHE A 59 -14.56 19.86 6.36
N LEU A 60 -13.47 20.30 5.74
CA LEU A 60 -13.10 19.86 4.40
C LEU A 60 -11.99 18.83 4.51
N ASP A 61 -12.22 17.67 3.89
CA ASP A 61 -11.16 16.72 3.62
C ASP A 61 -10.25 17.30 2.53
N VAL A 62 -9.01 17.54 2.91
CA VAL A 62 -7.98 18.16 2.07
C VAL A 62 -7.51 17.21 0.96
N CYS A 63 -7.94 15.94 0.97
CA CYS A 63 -7.60 14.92 -0.03
C CYS A 63 -8.62 14.72 -1.16
N SER A 64 -9.70 15.51 -1.24
CA SER A 64 -10.68 15.41 -2.35
C SER A 64 -10.50 16.50 -3.41
N ASP A 65 -10.70 16.16 -4.68
CA ASP A 65 -10.71 17.09 -5.82
C ASP A 65 -11.86 18.13 -5.75
N ASP A 66 -12.74 18.05 -4.73
CA ASP A 66 -13.92 18.90 -4.55
C ASP A 66 -13.61 20.31 -3.98
N LEU A 67 -12.39 20.58 -3.52
CA LEU A 67 -12.02 21.86 -2.92
C LEU A 67 -12.16 23.05 -3.90
N GLN A 68 -12.05 22.79 -5.20
CA GLN A 68 -12.08 23.81 -6.25
C GLN A 68 -13.48 24.42 -6.45
N MET A 69 -14.56 23.69 -6.13
CA MET A 69 -15.91 24.06 -6.55
C MET A 69 -16.71 24.85 -5.51
N HIS A 70 -16.21 24.98 -4.28
CA HIS A 70 -16.98 25.55 -3.16
C HIS A 70 -16.47 26.88 -2.62
N LEU A 71 -15.27 27.32 -3.01
CA LEU A 71 -14.69 28.57 -2.51
C LEU A 71 -15.04 29.81 -3.35
N ASP A 72 -15.77 29.65 -4.46
CA ASP A 72 -16.10 30.77 -5.35
C ASP A 72 -17.15 31.76 -4.78
N ASN A 73 -17.77 31.49 -3.63
CA ASN A 73 -18.86 32.32 -3.07
C ASN A 73 -18.84 32.51 -1.53
N VAL A 74 -17.69 32.38 -0.86
CA VAL A 74 -17.65 32.36 0.61
C VAL A 74 -16.75 33.46 1.20
N ASP A 75 -17.32 34.33 2.05
CA ASP A 75 -16.57 35.25 2.91
C ASP A 75 -16.04 34.48 4.14
N VAL A 76 -14.72 34.34 4.23
CA VAL A 76 -14.03 33.63 5.32
C VAL A 76 -13.64 34.61 6.43
N CYS A 77 -14.11 34.37 7.65
CA CYS A 77 -13.77 35.17 8.83
C CYS A 77 -12.96 34.30 9.81
N ASN A 78 -11.68 34.64 9.98
CA ASN A 78 -10.73 34.08 10.96
C ASN A 78 -10.31 32.61 10.85
N ALA A 79 -9.00 32.39 11.01
CA ALA A 79 -8.39 31.09 11.32
C ALA A 79 -7.43 31.33 12.49
N ALA A 80 -7.61 30.62 13.60
CA ALA A 80 -6.75 30.73 14.78
C ALA A 80 -5.77 29.55 14.86
N TYR A 81 -4.53 29.85 15.25
CA TYR A 81 -3.43 28.89 15.44
C TYR A 81 -3.09 28.82 16.93
N TYR A 82 -3.04 27.63 17.52
CA TYR A 82 -2.58 27.41 18.90
C TYR A 82 -1.20 26.71 18.87
N GLY A 83 -0.18 27.34 19.48
CA GLY A 83 1.21 26.82 19.64
C GLY A 83 1.31 25.65 20.66
N CYS A 84 2.45 25.00 20.91
CA CYS A 84 3.86 25.41 20.93
C CYS A 84 4.81 24.19 20.80
N CYS A 85 6.01 24.37 20.23
CA CYS A 85 7.30 23.82 20.71
C CYS A 85 8.47 24.28 19.80
N GLU A 86 9.57 24.73 20.41
CA GLU A 86 10.81 25.23 19.78
C GLU A 86 11.65 24.13 19.09
N PRO A 87 12.50 24.46 18.11
CA PRO A 87 13.38 23.49 17.46
C PRO A 87 14.73 23.36 18.16
N VAL A 88 15.04 22.16 18.66
CA VAL A 88 16.43 21.77 18.98
C VAL A 88 17.08 21.24 17.70
N LEU A 89 17.96 22.05 17.10
CA LEU A 89 18.88 21.61 16.06
C LEU A 89 20.04 20.86 16.72
N ALA A 90 20.02 19.52 16.65
CA ALA A 90 21.17 18.69 16.96
C ALA A 90 21.74 18.10 15.66
N THR A 91 22.96 18.52 15.34
CA THR A 91 23.79 18.03 14.25
C THR A 91 24.13 16.56 14.45
N LEU A 92 23.79 15.69 13.50
CA LEU A 92 24.22 14.30 13.46
C LEU A 92 25.50 14.19 12.62
N ASP A 93 26.66 14.16 13.29
CA ASP A 93 27.91 13.68 12.72
C ASP A 93 27.95 12.14 12.80
N LEU A 94 27.82 11.48 11.64
CA LEU A 94 27.99 10.03 11.53
C LEU A 94 29.41 9.70 11.11
N ALA A 95 30.25 9.34 12.09
CA ALA A 95 31.53 8.69 11.86
C ALA A 95 31.33 7.18 11.67
N PHE A 96 31.60 6.69 10.46
CA PHE A 96 31.64 5.25 10.17
C PHE A 96 32.88 4.63 10.82
N SER A 97 32.68 3.71 11.77
CA SER A 97 33.71 2.76 12.19
C SER A 97 33.16 1.34 12.06
N CYS A 98 33.91 0.51 11.34
CA CYS A 98 33.55 -0.86 11.00
C CYS A 98 33.86 -1.78 12.20
N LEU A 99 32.83 -2.35 12.82
CA LEU A 99 32.94 -3.54 13.66
C LEU A 99 31.74 -4.47 13.40
N PRO A 100 31.93 -5.80 13.44
CA PRO A 100 30.88 -6.76 13.11
C PRO A 100 29.92 -6.90 14.28
N ILE A 101 28.69 -6.40 14.13
CA ILE A 101 27.62 -6.51 15.12
C ILE A 101 26.69 -7.63 14.67
N ALA A 102 26.55 -8.67 15.49
CA ALA A 102 25.43 -9.60 15.41
C ALA A 102 24.14 -8.79 15.57
N ARG A 103 23.36 -8.65 14.48
CA ARG A 103 22.15 -7.81 14.46
C ARG A 103 21.04 -8.51 15.25
N GLU A 104 20.73 -8.01 16.44
CA GLU A 104 19.40 -8.21 17.01
C GLU A 104 18.36 -7.55 16.10
N PRO A 105 17.20 -8.18 15.85
CA PRO A 105 16.15 -7.56 15.05
C PRO A 105 15.72 -6.23 15.71
N PRO A 106 15.54 -5.15 14.94
CA PRO A 106 15.18 -3.86 15.49
C PRO A 106 13.85 -3.93 16.26
N LYS A 107 13.74 -3.18 17.36
CA LYS A 107 12.49 -3.06 18.13
C LYS A 107 11.37 -2.49 17.24
N MET A 108 10.30 -3.26 17.13
CA MET A 108 9.31 -3.19 16.04
C MET A 108 8.25 -2.06 16.14
N SER A 109 8.17 -1.32 17.25
CA SER A 109 7.14 -0.27 17.45
C SER A 109 7.31 1.02 16.61
N VAL A 110 8.29 1.09 15.71
CA VAL A 110 8.58 2.23 14.82
C VAL A 110 8.20 1.92 13.35
N LEU A 111 7.64 0.74 13.07
CA LEU A 111 7.60 0.09 11.75
C LEU A 111 6.42 0.43 10.82
N PHE A 112 5.59 1.42 11.15
CA PHE A 112 4.39 1.74 10.34
C PHE A 112 4.28 3.22 9.92
N GLN A 113 5.34 4.01 10.16
CA GLN A 113 5.50 5.32 9.53
C GLN A 113 6.17 5.14 8.15
N GLY A 114 5.91 6.01 7.18
CA GLY A 114 6.53 5.91 5.84
C GLY A 114 8.07 5.84 5.84
N SER A 115 8.72 6.36 6.88
CA SER A 115 10.16 6.25 7.13
C SER A 115 10.62 4.80 7.38
N SER A 116 9.76 3.93 7.90
CA SER A 116 10.07 2.52 8.15
C SER A 116 10.12 1.68 6.88
N LEU A 117 9.23 1.93 5.91
CA LEU A 117 9.25 1.24 4.62
C LEU A 117 10.54 1.53 3.86
N ILE A 118 10.95 2.79 3.77
CA ILE A 118 12.19 3.17 3.09
C ILE A 118 13.40 2.58 3.80
N LYS A 119 13.42 2.68 5.13
CA LYS A 119 14.50 2.08 5.92
C LYS A 119 14.61 0.59 5.61
N MET A 120 13.50 -0.14 5.60
CA MET A 120 13.46 -1.55 5.23
C MET A 120 13.98 -1.79 3.81
N LEU A 121 13.50 -1.04 2.81
CA LEU A 121 13.95 -1.17 1.43
C LEU A 121 15.46 -0.93 1.28
N LEU A 122 15.99 0.11 1.93
CA LEU A 122 17.40 0.49 1.85
C LEU A 122 18.31 -0.48 2.64
N GLU A 123 17.94 -0.88 3.85
CA GLU A 123 18.74 -1.76 4.71
C GLU A 123 18.82 -3.19 4.17
N ASN A 124 17.80 -3.64 3.44
CA ASN A 124 17.76 -4.95 2.79
C ASN A 124 18.10 -4.89 1.30
N ASN A 125 18.51 -3.71 0.80
CA ASN A 125 18.85 -3.46 -0.60
C ASN A 125 17.77 -3.96 -1.58
N ILE A 126 16.50 -3.80 -1.23
CA ILE A 126 15.37 -4.17 -2.11
C ILE A 126 15.22 -3.08 -3.16
N ARG A 127 15.33 -3.47 -4.43
CA ARG A 127 15.30 -2.53 -5.55
C ARG A 127 13.90 -2.40 -6.12
N LEU A 128 13.38 -1.19 -6.21
CA LEU A 128 12.14 -0.92 -6.94
C LEU A 128 12.46 -0.64 -8.41
N VAL A 129 11.65 -1.19 -9.30
CA VAL A 129 11.73 -1.05 -10.76
C VAL A 129 10.80 0.08 -11.21
N LYS A 130 11.30 0.92 -12.11
CA LYS A 130 10.53 1.98 -12.76
C LYS A 130 9.57 1.38 -13.77
N CYS A 131 8.35 1.91 -13.86
CA CYS A 131 7.35 1.44 -14.83
C CYS A 131 7.82 1.55 -16.29
N SER A 132 8.67 2.54 -16.63
CA SER A 132 9.27 2.67 -17.97
C SER A 132 10.22 1.54 -18.33
N ALA A 133 10.65 0.73 -17.37
CA ALA A 133 11.45 -0.45 -17.62
C ALA A 133 10.64 -1.58 -18.29
N LEU A 134 9.30 -1.59 -18.12
CA LEU A 134 8.43 -2.59 -18.71
C LEU A 134 8.24 -2.32 -20.21
N LYS A 135 8.32 -3.37 -21.03
CA LYS A 135 8.14 -3.30 -22.48
C LYS A 135 7.19 -4.39 -22.95
N ARG A 136 6.19 -4.02 -23.76
CA ARG A 136 5.18 -4.96 -24.25
C ARG A 136 5.84 -6.08 -25.07
N GLY A 137 5.41 -7.32 -24.82
CA GLY A 137 5.95 -8.51 -25.49
C GLY A 137 7.40 -8.85 -25.14
N ALA A 138 7.97 -8.26 -24.08
CA ALA A 138 9.30 -8.59 -23.59
C ALA A 138 9.21 -9.31 -22.24
N ALA A 139 10.03 -10.35 -22.07
CA ALA A 139 10.16 -11.04 -20.81
C ALA A 139 10.94 -10.19 -19.81
N TRP A 140 10.67 -10.39 -18.52
CA TRP A 140 11.41 -9.70 -17.46
C TRP A 140 12.89 -10.13 -17.44
N PRO A 141 13.85 -9.20 -17.43
CA PRO A 141 15.24 -9.56 -17.13
C PRO A 141 15.38 -9.93 -15.66
N ARG A 142 16.39 -10.75 -15.31
CA ARG A 142 16.74 -10.96 -13.91
C ARG A 142 17.21 -9.64 -13.29
N CYS A 143 17.09 -9.48 -11.98
CA CYS A 143 17.61 -8.30 -11.26
C CYS A 143 19.05 -7.94 -11.65
N GLN A 144 19.91 -8.93 -11.91
CA GLN A 144 21.30 -8.73 -12.32
C GLN A 144 21.48 -8.16 -13.73
N GLU A 145 20.44 -8.25 -14.57
CA GLU A 145 20.43 -7.84 -15.98
C GLU A 145 19.63 -6.55 -16.21
N VAL A 146 18.87 -6.10 -15.21
CA VAL A 146 18.14 -4.82 -15.26
C VAL A 146 19.16 -3.66 -15.29
N PRO A 147 19.11 -2.76 -16.29
CA PRO A 147 19.95 -1.58 -16.33
C PRO A 147 19.75 -0.67 -15.10
N GLU A 148 20.83 -0.11 -14.56
CA GLU A 148 20.80 0.69 -13.33
C GLU A 148 19.77 1.84 -13.35
N HIS A 149 19.61 2.50 -14.50
CA HIS A 149 18.67 3.62 -14.68
C HIS A 149 17.19 3.21 -14.67
N HIS A 150 16.89 1.91 -14.82
CA HIS A 150 15.54 1.37 -14.67
C HIS A 150 15.15 1.12 -13.21
N PHE A 151 16.09 1.23 -12.27
CA PHE A 151 15.77 1.17 -10.85
C PHE A 151 15.50 2.56 -10.27
N VAL A 152 14.69 2.59 -9.22
CA VAL A 152 14.51 3.77 -8.38
C VAL A 152 15.79 4.00 -7.59
N SER A 153 16.32 5.21 -7.69
CA SER A 153 17.53 5.62 -6.96
C SER A 153 17.26 5.82 -5.47
N THR A 154 18.29 5.72 -4.65
CA THR A 154 18.22 6.05 -3.22
C THR A 154 17.70 7.46 -2.97
N ALA A 155 18.06 8.44 -3.81
CA ALA A 155 17.59 9.81 -3.69
C ALA A 155 16.07 9.92 -3.94
N GLU A 156 15.55 9.20 -4.93
CA GLU A 156 14.10 9.12 -5.21
C GLU A 156 13.36 8.46 -4.04
N LEU A 157 13.85 7.33 -3.52
CA LEU A 157 13.27 6.67 -2.35
C LEU A 157 13.27 7.57 -1.10
N VAL A 158 14.38 8.24 -0.81
CA VAL A 158 14.46 9.17 0.33
C VAL A 158 13.48 10.33 0.14
N ARG A 159 13.38 10.91 -1.06
CA ARG A 159 12.38 11.95 -1.38
C ARG A 159 10.97 11.45 -1.11
N TRP A 160 10.63 10.24 -1.55
CA TRP A 160 9.33 9.62 -1.30
C TRP A 160 8.97 9.51 0.19
N GLY A 161 9.97 9.42 1.07
CA GLY A 161 9.75 9.31 2.51
C GLY A 161 9.47 10.61 3.24
N VAL A 162 9.96 11.71 2.68
CA VAL A 162 9.95 13.03 3.34
C VAL A 162 9.01 14.01 2.66
N ASP A 163 8.74 13.84 1.36
CA ASP A 163 7.85 14.67 0.57
C ASP A 163 6.48 13.98 0.45
N LEU A 164 5.55 14.35 1.33
CA LEU A 164 4.19 13.80 1.37
C LEU A 164 3.40 14.02 0.08
N TRP A 165 3.67 15.12 -0.64
CA TRP A 165 3.02 15.38 -1.92
C TRP A 165 3.53 14.43 -2.99
N PHE A 166 4.85 14.21 -3.03
CA PHE A 166 5.45 13.22 -3.90
C PHE A 166 4.99 11.80 -3.55
N GLN A 167 4.92 11.43 -2.26
CA GLN A 167 4.36 10.16 -1.78
C GLN A 167 2.91 9.95 -2.20
N GLY A 168 2.09 11.01 -2.15
CA GLY A 168 0.69 10.96 -2.57
C GLY A 168 0.53 10.63 -4.06
N ARG A 169 1.47 11.06 -4.90
CA ARG A 169 1.44 10.89 -6.36
C ARG A 169 2.15 9.64 -6.85
N GLN A 170 3.27 9.31 -6.24
CA GLN A 170 4.12 8.18 -6.59
C GLN A 170 3.74 6.98 -5.72
N LYS A 171 3.14 5.94 -6.32
CA LYS A 171 2.77 4.73 -5.57
C LYS A 171 3.90 3.70 -5.60
N ILE A 172 4.06 2.94 -4.50
CA ILE A 172 4.86 1.72 -4.49
C ILE A 172 3.89 0.55 -4.63
N VAL A 173 4.11 -0.29 -5.64
CA VAL A 173 3.24 -1.41 -5.98
C VAL A 173 4.06 -2.70 -5.95
N ALA A 174 3.73 -3.60 -5.03
CA ALA A 174 4.25 -4.96 -5.02
C ALA A 174 3.42 -5.84 -5.95
N VAL A 175 4.08 -6.55 -6.86
CA VAL A 175 3.43 -7.41 -7.84
C VAL A 175 3.48 -8.85 -7.35
N SER A 176 2.33 -9.36 -6.90
CA SER A 176 2.15 -10.77 -6.58
C SER A 176 1.76 -11.52 -7.84
N HIS A 177 2.63 -12.41 -8.31
CA HIS A 177 2.52 -13.02 -9.63
C HIS A 177 2.90 -14.50 -9.59
N ALA A 178 2.45 -15.24 -10.59
CA ALA A 178 2.72 -16.67 -10.67
C ALA A 178 4.04 -16.93 -11.38
N TRP A 179 4.88 -17.80 -10.81
CA TRP A 179 5.99 -18.37 -11.56
C TRP A 179 5.48 -19.41 -12.56
N GLU A 180 5.39 -19.07 -13.84
CA GLU A 180 4.83 -19.96 -14.87
C GLU A 180 5.77 -21.07 -15.31
N THR A 181 7.08 -20.91 -15.05
CA THR A 181 8.06 -22.00 -15.15
C THR A 181 8.99 -21.99 -13.95
N MET A 182 9.72 -23.07 -13.72
CA MET A 182 10.76 -23.15 -12.70
C MET A 182 11.92 -22.17 -12.95
N GLN A 183 12.17 -21.83 -14.22
CA GLN A 183 13.35 -21.03 -14.60
C GLN A 183 13.03 -19.54 -14.72
N HIS A 184 11.77 -19.20 -14.99
CA HIS A 184 11.36 -17.84 -15.28
C HIS A 184 9.89 -17.61 -14.90
N PRO A 185 9.54 -16.48 -14.27
CA PRO A 185 8.17 -16.24 -13.84
C PRO A 185 7.22 -15.92 -15.00
N ASP A 186 7.65 -15.12 -15.97
CA ASP A 186 6.85 -14.67 -17.11
C ASP A 186 7.51 -14.99 -18.47
N PRO A 187 7.69 -16.26 -18.83
CA PRO A 187 8.42 -16.63 -20.05
C PRO A 187 7.62 -16.35 -21.33
N PHE A 188 6.32 -16.09 -21.20
CA PHE A 188 5.42 -15.78 -22.31
C PHE A 188 5.08 -14.29 -22.42
N CYS A 189 5.63 -13.46 -21.53
CA CYS A 189 5.42 -12.01 -21.46
C CYS A 189 3.97 -11.58 -21.15
N SER A 190 3.06 -12.52 -20.87
CA SER A 190 1.64 -12.22 -20.67
C SER A 190 1.43 -11.45 -19.37
N GLN A 191 2.13 -11.81 -18.30
CA GLN A 191 2.01 -11.13 -17.01
C GLN A 191 2.55 -9.70 -17.09
N ASN A 192 3.65 -9.47 -17.81
CA ASN A 192 4.17 -8.14 -18.10
C ASN A 192 3.15 -7.27 -18.88
N ASP A 193 2.55 -7.84 -19.93
CA ASP A 193 1.54 -7.15 -20.72
C ASP A 193 0.28 -6.83 -19.89
N SER A 194 -0.09 -7.74 -18.99
CA SER A 194 -1.13 -7.56 -17.99
C SER A 194 -0.87 -6.39 -17.05
N ILE A 195 0.35 -6.26 -16.49
CA ILE A 195 0.71 -5.10 -15.67
C ILE A 195 0.55 -3.80 -16.47
N ILE A 196 1.08 -3.77 -17.69
CA ILE A 196 1.02 -2.59 -18.56
C ILE A 196 -0.44 -2.20 -18.85
N GLU A 197 -1.30 -3.17 -19.13
CA GLU A 197 -2.69 -2.90 -19.43
C GLU A 197 -3.48 -2.50 -18.16
N SER A 198 -3.22 -3.14 -17.03
CA SER A 198 -3.83 -2.80 -15.73
C SER A 198 -3.52 -1.36 -15.31
N PHE A 199 -2.27 -0.95 -15.42
CA PHE A 199 -1.85 0.40 -15.05
C PHE A 199 -2.38 1.44 -16.04
N ARG A 200 -2.53 1.09 -17.32
CA ARG A 200 -3.14 1.97 -18.32
C ARG A 200 -4.62 2.20 -17.99
N ARG A 201 -5.37 1.13 -17.72
CA ARG A 201 -6.79 1.19 -17.31
C ARG A 201 -7.01 2.02 -16.05
N LYS A 202 -6.10 1.89 -15.07
CA LYS A 202 -6.18 2.55 -13.75
C LYS A 202 -5.54 3.95 -13.73
N ASN A 203 -5.08 4.47 -14.87
CA ASN A 203 -4.34 5.74 -14.98
C ASN A 203 -3.11 5.82 -14.04
N LEU A 204 -2.51 4.66 -13.74
CA LEU A 204 -1.25 4.52 -13.00
C LEU A 204 -0.03 4.67 -13.92
N PHE A 205 -0.23 4.74 -15.23
CA PHE A 205 0.71 5.37 -16.17
C PHE A 205 0.31 6.82 -16.40
N SER A 206 0.59 7.71 -15.46
CA SER A 206 0.59 9.13 -15.82
C SER A 206 1.87 9.43 -16.59
N THR A 207 1.76 9.52 -17.91
CA THR A 207 2.72 10.24 -18.76
C THR A 207 2.21 11.66 -19.03
N ASP A 208 1.56 12.31 -18.06
CA ASP A 208 1.08 13.69 -18.25
C ASP A 208 2.25 14.56 -18.73
N PRO A 209 2.23 15.05 -19.99
CA PRO A 209 3.30 15.87 -20.54
C PRO A 209 3.45 17.22 -19.81
N HIS A 210 2.44 17.60 -19.02
CA HIS A 210 2.44 18.78 -18.16
C HIS A 210 2.88 18.49 -16.73
N ASN A 211 3.15 17.22 -16.38
CA ASN A 211 3.83 16.87 -15.14
C ASN A 211 5.29 17.34 -15.26
N ARG A 212 5.56 18.56 -14.76
CA ARG A 212 6.88 19.19 -14.82
C ARG A 212 7.98 18.38 -14.14
N ASP A 213 7.61 17.38 -13.35
CA ASP A 213 8.51 16.47 -12.67
C ASP A 213 8.81 15.18 -13.48
N GLY A 214 8.19 14.97 -14.65
CA GLY A 214 8.52 13.87 -15.58
C GLY A 214 8.42 12.45 -15.02
N GLY A 215 7.72 12.28 -13.89
CA GLY A 215 7.72 11.04 -13.11
C GLY A 215 6.58 10.09 -13.48
N GLU A 216 6.90 8.81 -13.50
CA GLU A 216 5.95 7.70 -13.54
C GLU A 216 5.04 7.73 -12.30
N ALA A 217 3.79 7.26 -12.38
CA ALA A 217 2.89 7.28 -11.21
C ALA A 217 3.06 6.06 -10.28
N ALA A 218 3.81 5.03 -10.68
CA ALA A 218 4.07 3.86 -9.86
C ALA A 218 5.54 3.38 -9.95
N TRP A 219 6.03 2.81 -8.85
CA TRP A 219 7.27 2.05 -8.76
C TRP A 219 6.93 0.62 -8.36
N LEU A 220 7.58 -0.33 -8.99
CA LEU A 220 7.23 -1.74 -8.94
C LEU A 220 8.21 -2.51 -8.07
N PHE A 221 7.69 -3.37 -7.21
CA PHE A 221 8.45 -4.51 -6.73
C PHE A 221 7.98 -5.74 -7.48
N ILE A 222 8.87 -6.32 -8.29
CA ILE A 222 8.69 -7.60 -8.98
C ILE A 222 9.84 -8.45 -8.50
N ASP A 223 9.61 -9.47 -7.66
CA ASP A 223 10.67 -10.23 -6.97
C ASP A 223 11.84 -10.61 -7.90
N TYR A 224 11.54 -11.05 -9.12
CA TYR A 224 12.48 -11.47 -10.15
C TYR A 224 13.40 -10.37 -10.66
N MET A 225 12.86 -9.15 -10.77
CA MET A 225 13.60 -7.96 -11.21
C MET A 225 14.18 -7.16 -10.03
N SER A 226 13.61 -7.31 -8.84
CA SER A 226 13.90 -6.52 -7.65
C SER A 226 14.93 -7.16 -6.73
N LEU A 227 15.07 -8.48 -6.77
CA LEU A 227 15.98 -9.26 -5.92
C LEU A 227 16.95 -10.10 -6.76
N PRO A 228 18.18 -10.36 -6.27
CA PRO A 228 19.12 -11.23 -6.96
C PRO A 228 18.53 -12.62 -7.23
N GLN A 229 18.51 -13.03 -8.50
CA GLN A 229 17.97 -14.31 -8.94
C GLN A 229 19.04 -15.38 -9.06
N PHE A 230 18.60 -16.63 -9.12
CA PHE A 230 19.50 -17.76 -9.34
C PHE A 230 20.15 -17.69 -10.74
N TYR A 231 21.40 -18.10 -10.95
CA TYR A 231 22.44 -18.39 -9.95
C TYR A 231 23.07 -17.10 -9.41
N ARG A 232 23.24 -17.03 -8.09
CA ARG A 232 23.84 -15.89 -7.39
C ARG A 232 25.34 -16.06 -7.35
N SER A 233 26.05 -15.19 -8.05
CA SER A 233 27.47 -15.38 -8.38
C SER A 233 28.40 -15.02 -7.23
N ASN A 234 27.94 -14.19 -6.30
CA ASN A 234 28.74 -13.67 -5.19
C ASN A 234 27.97 -13.77 -3.85
N PRO A 235 28.69 -13.81 -2.71
CA PRO A 235 28.06 -13.91 -1.39
C PRO A 235 27.10 -12.75 -1.06
N SER A 236 27.39 -11.55 -1.56
CA SER A 236 26.54 -10.37 -1.31
C SER A 236 25.14 -10.53 -1.91
N GLU A 237 25.02 -11.13 -3.09
CA GLU A 237 23.71 -11.44 -3.71
C GLU A 237 22.92 -12.44 -2.88
N VAL A 238 23.60 -13.43 -2.28
CA VAL A 238 22.99 -14.44 -1.41
C VAL A 238 22.49 -13.80 -0.12
N GLU A 239 23.34 -13.02 0.56
CA GLU A 239 22.98 -12.29 1.78
C GLU A 239 21.82 -11.32 1.53
N GLN A 240 21.86 -10.56 0.45
CA GLN A 240 20.80 -9.65 0.05
C GLN A 240 19.48 -10.39 -0.20
N PHE A 241 19.51 -11.50 -0.94
CA PHE A 241 18.30 -12.27 -1.21
C PHE A 241 17.69 -12.80 0.09
N HIS A 242 18.49 -13.39 0.99
CA HIS A 242 17.97 -13.90 2.27
C HIS A 242 17.47 -12.79 3.18
N ALA A 243 18.16 -11.65 3.25
CA ALA A 243 17.72 -10.50 4.02
C ALA A 243 16.37 -9.97 3.51
N ALA A 244 16.21 -9.82 2.19
CA ALA A 244 14.96 -9.40 1.57
C ALA A 244 13.83 -10.41 1.80
N MET A 245 14.08 -11.71 1.58
CA MET A 245 13.08 -12.77 1.84
C MET A 245 12.59 -12.75 3.29
N GLY A 246 13.50 -12.50 4.25
CA GLY A 246 13.17 -12.41 5.67
C GLY A 246 12.27 -11.22 6.04
N CYS A 247 12.12 -10.21 5.18
CA CYS A 247 11.27 -9.04 5.44
C CYS A 247 10.20 -8.79 4.37
N MET A 248 9.98 -9.73 3.44
CA MET A 248 9.00 -9.56 2.36
C MET A 248 7.59 -9.24 2.84
N HIS A 249 7.18 -9.85 3.96
CA HIS A 249 5.89 -9.59 4.59
C HIS A 249 5.68 -8.11 4.96
N TRP A 250 6.76 -7.36 5.26
CA TRP A 250 6.64 -5.92 5.52
C TRP A 250 6.25 -5.17 4.26
N LEU A 251 6.85 -5.51 3.12
CA LEU A 251 6.51 -4.83 1.87
C LEU A 251 5.02 -5.00 1.54
N TYR A 252 4.50 -6.22 1.62
CA TYR A 252 3.08 -6.46 1.30
C TYR A 252 2.14 -5.92 2.39
N ALA A 253 2.50 -5.98 3.67
CA ALA A 253 1.63 -5.51 4.76
C ALA A 253 1.74 -4.01 5.07
N HIS A 254 2.71 -3.28 4.51
CA HIS A 254 2.90 -1.88 4.87
C HIS A 254 1.79 -0.99 4.30
N GLU A 255 1.24 -0.10 5.13
CA GLU A 255 0.05 0.68 4.78
C GLU A 255 0.22 1.42 3.46
N LYS A 256 1.36 2.05 3.22
CA LYS A 256 1.65 2.87 2.02
C LYS A 256 2.01 2.07 0.76
N THR A 257 1.80 0.77 0.74
CA THR A 257 2.04 -0.09 -0.43
C THR A 257 0.73 -0.52 -1.05
N TYR A 258 0.78 -0.76 -2.36
CA TYR A 258 -0.29 -1.40 -3.11
C TYR A 258 0.16 -2.79 -3.52
N THR A 259 -0.79 -3.69 -3.68
CA THR A 259 -0.51 -5.02 -4.22
C THR A 259 -1.23 -5.17 -5.54
N LEU A 260 -0.51 -5.46 -6.62
CA LEU A 260 -1.10 -5.92 -7.87
C LEU A 260 -0.98 -7.44 -7.93
N VAL A 261 -2.13 -8.12 -7.98
CA VAL A 261 -2.25 -9.58 -8.08
C VAL A 261 -2.49 -9.94 -9.55
N LEU A 262 -1.59 -10.77 -10.09
CA LEU A 262 -1.70 -11.39 -11.40
C LEU A 262 -2.07 -12.86 -11.17
N ASP A 263 -3.36 -13.16 -11.20
CA ASP A 263 -3.90 -14.49 -10.87
C ASP A 263 -4.20 -15.37 -12.10
N GLU A 264 -4.18 -14.79 -13.29
CA GLU A 264 -4.31 -15.49 -14.56
C GLU A 264 -2.95 -15.96 -15.09
N LEU A 265 -2.88 -17.23 -15.49
CA LEU A 265 -1.72 -17.81 -16.20
C LEU A 265 -1.88 -17.61 -17.70
N THR A 266 -0.77 -17.61 -18.46
CA THR A 266 -0.85 -17.67 -19.92
C THR A 266 -1.73 -18.85 -20.38
N PRO A 267 -2.70 -18.64 -21.28
CA PRO A 267 -3.52 -19.71 -21.88
C PRO A 267 -2.68 -20.79 -22.56
N GLU A 268 -3.15 -22.04 -22.54
CA GLU A 268 -2.38 -23.19 -23.06
C GLU A 268 -2.14 -23.13 -24.57
N ASP A 269 -3.09 -22.57 -25.32
CA ASP A 269 -3.01 -22.41 -26.78
C ASP A 269 -2.00 -21.34 -27.20
N GLU A 270 -1.63 -20.42 -26.32
CA GLU A 270 -0.61 -19.41 -26.58
C GLU A 270 0.83 -19.94 -26.35
N LEU A 271 0.97 -21.06 -25.64
CA LEU A 271 2.29 -21.64 -25.27
C LEU A 271 3.11 -22.09 -26.49
N GLU A 272 2.45 -22.48 -27.58
CA GLU A 272 3.10 -23.00 -28.78
C GLU A 272 3.70 -21.90 -29.69
N THR A 273 3.36 -20.63 -29.43
CA THR A 273 3.70 -19.51 -30.32
C THR A 273 5.09 -18.90 -30.07
N LEU A 274 5.87 -19.40 -29.10
CA LEU A 274 6.91 -18.59 -28.45
C LEU A 274 8.37 -19.03 -28.62
N ASN A 275 9.21 -17.98 -28.58
CA ASN A 275 10.65 -17.90 -28.86
C ASN A 275 11.54 -18.60 -27.80
N GLU A 276 12.85 -18.37 -27.91
CA GLU A 276 13.82 -18.66 -26.85
C GLU A 276 13.86 -17.53 -25.83
N ILE A 277 14.05 -17.86 -24.56
CA ILE A 277 14.21 -16.90 -23.46
C ILE A 277 15.55 -17.09 -22.75
N LEU A 278 16.17 -15.99 -22.32
CA LEU A 278 17.38 -16.03 -21.53
C LEU A 278 17.06 -16.46 -20.10
N VAL A 279 17.53 -17.65 -19.71
CA VAL A 279 17.36 -18.19 -18.36
C VAL A 279 18.65 -18.80 -17.87
N TYR A 280 18.76 -18.98 -16.54
CA TYR A 280 19.81 -19.85 -16.00
C TYR A 280 19.45 -21.31 -16.28
N TRP A 281 20.15 -21.92 -17.23
CA TRP A 281 19.91 -23.28 -17.67
C TRP A 281 20.94 -24.24 -17.09
N CYS A 282 20.44 -25.29 -16.43
CA CYS A 282 21.26 -26.38 -15.91
C CYS A 282 20.57 -27.72 -16.23
N PRO A 283 21.08 -28.50 -17.21
CA PRO A 283 20.51 -29.80 -17.57
C PRO A 283 20.55 -30.82 -16.43
N ASP A 284 21.53 -30.68 -15.52
CA ASP A 284 21.71 -31.54 -14.36
C ASP A 284 21.49 -30.74 -13.08
N THR A 285 20.26 -30.75 -12.59
CA THR A 285 19.84 -30.01 -11.39
C THR A 285 20.59 -30.42 -10.12
N SER A 286 21.28 -31.58 -10.11
CA SER A 286 22.13 -32.01 -8.99
C SER A 286 23.47 -31.27 -8.93
N ARG A 287 23.88 -30.62 -10.03
CA ARG A 287 25.14 -29.86 -10.14
C ARG A 287 24.87 -28.46 -10.70
N PRO A 288 24.09 -27.63 -9.98
CA PRO A 288 23.67 -26.32 -10.44
C PRO A 288 24.81 -25.43 -10.92
N GLN A 289 25.98 -25.52 -10.30
CA GLN A 289 27.19 -24.76 -10.64
C GLN A 289 27.73 -25.00 -12.06
N LEU A 290 27.29 -26.06 -12.74
CA LEU A 290 27.61 -26.34 -14.14
C LEU A 290 26.65 -25.65 -15.11
N GLY A 291 25.58 -25.02 -14.60
CA GLY A 291 24.65 -24.25 -15.40
C GLY A 291 25.24 -22.93 -15.86
N SER A 292 24.57 -22.31 -16.84
CA SER A 292 24.94 -20.98 -17.35
C SER A 292 23.72 -20.27 -17.91
N LEU A 293 23.83 -18.96 -18.13
CA LEU A 293 22.79 -18.21 -18.82
C LEU A 293 22.78 -18.56 -20.29
N GLN A 294 21.64 -19.03 -20.79
CA GLN A 294 21.46 -19.45 -22.17
C GLN A 294 20.07 -19.07 -22.66
N HIS A 295 19.97 -18.79 -23.96
CA HIS A 295 18.68 -18.75 -24.63
C HIS A 295 18.15 -20.17 -24.77
N VAL A 296 17.00 -20.44 -24.17
CA VAL A 296 16.37 -21.76 -24.16
C VAL A 296 14.97 -21.65 -24.75
N PRO A 297 14.56 -22.54 -25.67
CA PRO A 297 13.18 -22.60 -26.13
C PRO A 297 12.22 -22.73 -24.96
N VAL A 298 11.19 -21.87 -24.89
CA VAL A 298 10.25 -21.84 -23.75
C VAL A 298 9.62 -23.22 -23.50
N LYS A 299 9.32 -23.99 -24.56
CA LYS A 299 8.81 -25.36 -24.49
C LYS A 299 9.70 -26.37 -23.75
N ASN A 300 10.99 -26.06 -23.58
CA ASN A 300 11.93 -26.90 -22.85
C ASN A 300 12.00 -26.55 -21.36
N LEU A 301 11.36 -25.46 -20.94
CA LEU A 301 11.31 -25.06 -19.54
C LEU A 301 10.39 -25.98 -18.74
N THR A 302 10.57 -25.99 -17.42
CA THR A 302 9.74 -26.78 -16.52
C THR A 302 8.49 -25.98 -16.18
N HIS A 303 7.40 -26.21 -16.91
CA HIS A 303 6.15 -25.49 -16.71
C HIS A 303 5.54 -25.73 -15.32
N ASN A 304 5.01 -24.67 -14.73
CA ASN A 304 4.27 -24.70 -13.48
C ASN A 304 2.86 -24.15 -13.73
N ARG A 305 1.91 -25.08 -13.92
CA ARG A 305 0.48 -24.79 -14.16
C ARG A 305 -0.35 -24.75 -12.88
N THR A 306 0.29 -24.68 -11.72
CA THR A 306 -0.42 -24.51 -10.45
C THR A 306 -1.20 -23.19 -10.48
N PRO A 307 -2.53 -23.18 -10.26
CA PRO A 307 -3.30 -21.94 -10.20
C PRO A 307 -2.78 -21.00 -9.11
N TYR A 308 -2.90 -19.68 -9.30
CA TYR A 308 -2.46 -18.69 -8.31
C TYR A 308 -3.05 -18.94 -6.91
N ALA A 309 -4.33 -19.32 -6.84
CA ALA A 309 -5.03 -19.64 -5.59
C ALA A 309 -4.41 -20.82 -4.81
N GLU A 310 -3.65 -21.68 -5.47
CA GLU A 310 -2.99 -22.85 -4.89
C GLU A 310 -1.50 -22.60 -4.60
N ARG A 311 -0.96 -21.40 -4.80
CA ARG A 311 0.46 -21.11 -4.59
C ARG A 311 0.72 -20.53 -3.21
N GLY A 312 1.54 -21.21 -2.42
CA GLY A 312 1.79 -20.85 -1.01
C GLY A 312 2.30 -19.41 -0.82
N TRP A 313 3.36 -19.03 -1.54
CA TRP A 313 3.90 -17.66 -1.50
C TRP A 313 2.87 -16.62 -1.97
N CYS A 314 2.19 -16.86 -3.09
CA CYS A 314 1.16 -15.95 -3.61
C CYS A 314 0.02 -15.74 -2.59
N GLN A 315 -0.44 -16.81 -1.94
CA GLN A 315 -1.46 -16.69 -0.90
C GLN A 315 -0.95 -15.95 0.33
N ALA A 316 0.29 -16.18 0.75
CA ALA A 316 0.89 -15.43 1.86
C ALA A 316 0.97 -13.92 1.55
N GLU A 317 1.48 -13.56 0.38
CA GLU A 317 1.56 -12.17 -0.09
C GLU A 317 0.18 -11.49 -0.11
N LEU A 318 -0.84 -12.21 -0.59
CA LEU A 318 -2.21 -11.75 -0.59
C LEU A 318 -2.75 -11.55 0.83
N GLN A 319 -2.48 -12.49 1.75
CA GLN A 319 -2.88 -12.37 3.15
C GLN A 319 -2.21 -11.19 3.83
N TRP A 320 -0.90 -11.00 3.66
CA TRP A 320 -0.16 -9.85 4.22
C TRP A 320 -0.71 -8.53 3.69
N SER A 321 -1.00 -8.47 2.39
CA SER A 321 -1.63 -7.32 1.72
C SER A 321 -2.99 -6.95 2.33
N ARG A 322 -3.73 -7.95 2.78
CA ARG A 322 -5.07 -7.79 3.37
C ARG A 322 -5.05 -7.43 4.85
N MET A 323 -3.88 -7.44 5.50
CA MET A 323 -3.73 -6.98 6.88
C MET A 323 -3.59 -5.45 7.00
N ARG A 324 -3.57 -4.72 5.89
CA ARG A 324 -3.59 -3.25 5.88
C ARG A 324 -4.92 -2.73 6.42
N SER A 325 -4.90 -1.55 7.01
CA SER A 325 -6.13 -0.88 7.48
C SER A 325 -7.06 -0.51 6.33
N GLU A 326 -6.53 -0.33 5.12
CA GLU A 326 -7.29 -0.05 3.90
C GLU A 326 -7.24 -1.22 2.90
N ALA A 327 -8.32 -2.01 2.85
CA ALA A 327 -8.44 -3.15 1.95
C ALA A 327 -8.35 -2.78 0.45
N GLY A 328 -8.72 -1.55 0.08
CA GLY A 328 -8.73 -1.05 -1.31
C GLY A 328 -7.35 -0.90 -1.96
N ARG A 329 -6.26 -1.17 -1.24
CA ARG A 329 -4.88 -1.14 -1.78
C ARG A 329 -4.44 -2.46 -2.41
N THR A 330 -5.30 -3.47 -2.39
CA THR A 330 -5.10 -4.73 -3.15
C THR A 330 -5.87 -4.65 -4.47
N LEU A 331 -5.16 -4.79 -5.58
CA LEU A 331 -5.63 -4.68 -6.94
C LEU A 331 -5.47 -6.04 -7.62
N VAL A 332 -6.51 -6.60 -8.20
CA VAL A 332 -6.44 -7.82 -9.02
C VAL A 332 -6.53 -7.43 -10.50
N ASP A 333 -5.78 -8.10 -11.36
CA ASP A 333 -5.88 -7.94 -12.82
C ASP A 333 -7.11 -8.65 -13.39
N GLY A 334 -7.60 -8.22 -14.54
CA GLY A 334 -8.77 -8.83 -15.21
C GLY A 334 -10.14 -8.53 -14.57
N TYR A 335 -10.25 -8.56 -13.24
CA TYR A 335 -11.47 -8.25 -12.51
C TYR A 335 -11.56 -6.76 -12.16
N GLY A 336 -12.52 -6.07 -12.75
CA GLY A 336 -12.89 -4.72 -12.28
C GLY A 336 -13.35 -4.80 -10.83
N PHE A 337 -12.59 -4.20 -9.90
CA PHE A 337 -12.87 -3.88 -8.48
C PHE A 337 -13.56 -4.89 -7.54
N ASN A 338 -14.09 -6.03 -8.00
CA ASN A 338 -14.91 -6.95 -7.21
C ASN A 338 -14.12 -8.17 -6.74
N ILE A 339 -12.98 -7.93 -6.09
CA ILE A 339 -12.31 -8.98 -5.33
C ILE A 339 -13.17 -9.20 -4.09
N PRO A 340 -13.70 -10.41 -3.84
CA PRO A 340 -14.40 -10.68 -2.59
C PRO A 340 -13.57 -10.19 -1.42
N GLY A 341 -14.25 -9.57 -0.47
CA GLY A 341 -13.68 -9.20 0.81
C GLY A 341 -12.94 -10.36 1.43
N THR A 342 -11.87 -10.08 2.16
CA THR A 342 -11.18 -11.13 2.91
C THR A 342 -10.76 -10.59 4.25
N ALA A 343 -11.03 -11.37 5.29
CA ALA A 343 -10.63 -11.04 6.65
C ALA A 343 -9.14 -11.35 6.87
N PRO A 344 -8.48 -10.62 7.79
CA PRO A 344 -7.15 -11.00 8.25
C PRO A 344 -7.17 -12.42 8.83
N CYS A 345 -6.32 -13.29 8.29
CA CYS A 345 -6.27 -14.70 8.68
C CYS A 345 -5.37 -14.92 9.90
N ALA A 346 -5.91 -15.44 11.00
CA ALA A 346 -5.13 -15.72 12.21
C ALA A 346 -4.08 -16.82 11.97
N PRO A 347 -2.98 -16.89 12.76
CA PRO A 347 -1.89 -17.83 12.51
C PRO A 347 -2.33 -19.29 12.58
N GLY A 348 -3.24 -19.63 13.49
CA GLY A 348 -3.79 -20.98 13.58
C GLY A 348 -4.64 -21.38 12.37
N THR A 349 -5.37 -20.42 11.79
CA THR A 349 -6.17 -20.59 10.57
C THR A 349 -5.26 -20.75 9.36
N PHE A 350 -4.25 -19.90 9.25
CA PHE A 350 -3.27 -19.97 8.16
C PHE A 350 -2.46 -21.28 8.19
N ARG A 351 -2.03 -21.72 9.37
CA ARG A 351 -1.39 -23.04 9.55
C ARG A 351 -2.28 -24.18 9.07
N ARG A 352 -3.60 -24.14 9.34
CA ARG A 352 -4.54 -25.15 8.83
C ARG A 352 -4.61 -25.11 7.30
N LEU A 353 -4.67 -23.92 6.70
CA LEU A 353 -4.65 -23.77 5.23
C LEU A 353 -3.40 -24.36 4.59
N LEU A 354 -2.22 -24.20 5.23
CA LEU A 354 -0.97 -24.82 4.80
C LEU A 354 -0.99 -26.35 5.00
N ALA A 355 -1.43 -26.81 6.18
CA ALA A 355 -1.47 -28.23 6.54
C ALA A 355 -2.48 -29.05 5.73
N ASP A 356 -3.54 -28.43 5.21
CA ASP A 356 -4.53 -29.08 4.34
C ASP A 356 -3.94 -29.51 2.98
N GLY A 357 -2.68 -29.16 2.69
CA GLY A 357 -1.96 -29.59 1.48
C GLY A 357 -2.48 -28.95 0.19
N ARG A 358 -3.37 -27.95 0.31
CA ARG A 358 -3.95 -27.22 -0.83
C ARG A 358 -2.99 -26.20 -1.43
N LEU A 359 -2.02 -25.74 -0.64
CA LEU A 359 -1.00 -24.78 -1.05
C LEU A 359 0.26 -25.52 -1.49
N LYS A 360 0.77 -25.16 -2.66
CA LYS A 360 1.95 -25.74 -3.29
C LYS A 360 3.06 -24.71 -3.36
N PHE A 361 4.28 -25.14 -3.09
CA PHE A 361 5.48 -24.34 -3.19
C PHE A 361 6.35 -24.87 -4.34
N THR A 362 6.81 -23.98 -5.22
CA THR A 362 7.40 -24.35 -6.53
C THR A 362 8.79 -24.99 -6.41
N HIS A 363 9.64 -24.52 -5.50
CA HIS A 363 11.07 -24.87 -5.50
C HIS A 363 11.54 -25.61 -4.24
N ARG A 364 10.86 -25.38 -3.12
CA ARG A 364 11.26 -25.78 -1.77
C ARG A 364 10.03 -25.95 -0.92
N ASP A 365 10.16 -26.72 0.16
CA ASP A 365 9.16 -26.73 1.22
C ASP A 365 9.33 -25.49 2.10
N ASP A 366 9.11 -24.31 1.50
CA ASP A 366 9.18 -23.00 2.20
C ASP A 366 7.97 -22.80 3.14
N GLN A 367 7.15 -23.84 3.34
CA GLN A 367 5.94 -23.78 4.14
C GLN A 367 6.21 -23.26 5.55
N GLN A 368 7.26 -23.77 6.22
CA GLN A 368 7.60 -23.35 7.57
C GLN A 368 8.01 -21.88 7.61
N GLU A 369 8.85 -21.43 6.68
CA GLU A 369 9.31 -20.04 6.62
C GLU A 369 8.14 -19.08 6.38
N VAL A 370 7.23 -19.43 5.48
CA VAL A 370 6.02 -18.64 5.21
C VAL A 370 5.06 -18.63 6.40
N GLU A 371 4.91 -19.75 7.10
CA GLU A 371 4.10 -19.82 8.32
C GLU A 371 4.66 -18.91 9.43
N GLU A 372 5.97 -18.95 9.65
CA GLU A 372 6.66 -18.14 10.66
C GLU A 372 6.54 -16.65 10.36
N LEU A 373 6.75 -16.24 9.10
CA LEU A 373 6.59 -14.84 8.69
C LEU A 373 5.14 -14.36 8.84
N HIS A 374 4.16 -15.22 8.50
CA HIS A 374 2.75 -14.90 8.69
C HIS A 374 2.38 -14.73 10.17
N ASP A 375 2.90 -15.58 11.06
CA ASP A 375 2.64 -15.46 12.49
C ASP A 375 3.17 -14.12 13.05
N VAL A 376 4.41 -13.77 12.70
CA VAL A 376 5.05 -12.52 13.12
C VAL A 376 4.24 -11.30 12.66
N VAL A 377 3.95 -11.21 11.36
CA VAL A 377 3.29 -10.03 10.80
C VAL A 377 1.86 -9.87 11.30
N PHE A 378 1.12 -10.98 11.41
CA PHE A 378 -0.26 -10.94 11.87
C PHE A 378 -0.34 -10.44 13.31
N ARG A 379 0.45 -11.03 14.22
CA ARG A 379 0.42 -10.66 15.64
C ARG A 379 0.79 -9.20 15.85
N GLU A 380 1.80 -8.72 15.15
CA GLU A 380 2.24 -7.34 15.27
C GLU A 380 1.17 -6.37 14.76
N LYS A 381 0.64 -6.60 13.55
CA LYS A 381 -0.42 -5.78 12.97
C LYS A 381 -1.64 -5.77 13.88
N ALA A 382 -2.14 -6.95 14.26
CA ALA A 382 -3.32 -7.07 15.10
C ALA A 382 -3.15 -6.35 16.45
N ALA A 383 -2.00 -6.49 17.10
CA ALA A 383 -1.73 -5.86 18.39
C ALA A 383 -1.64 -4.33 18.35
N LEU A 384 -1.41 -3.74 17.18
CA LEU A 384 -1.24 -2.29 16.98
C LEU A 384 -2.44 -1.62 16.29
N SER A 385 -3.25 -2.38 15.56
CA SER A 385 -4.41 -1.86 14.84
C SER A 385 -5.48 -1.31 15.79
N THR A 386 -5.80 -0.03 15.62
CA THR A 386 -6.92 0.65 16.29
C THR A 386 -8.17 0.71 15.41
N MET A 387 -8.00 0.56 14.10
CA MET A 387 -9.09 0.56 13.12
C MET A 387 -8.91 -0.57 12.11
N LEU A 388 -10.01 -1.25 11.80
CA LEU A 388 -10.11 -2.20 10.69
C LEU A 388 -11.26 -1.78 9.78
N LEU A 389 -10.97 -1.64 8.49
CA LEU A 389 -11.97 -1.41 7.46
C LEU A 389 -11.95 -2.56 6.46
N LEU A 390 -13.01 -3.36 6.51
CA LEU A 390 -13.21 -4.53 5.68
C LEU A 390 -14.43 -4.31 4.78
N GLN A 391 -14.41 -4.87 3.59
CA GLN A 391 -15.50 -4.71 2.62
C GLN A 391 -15.81 -6.07 2.01
N GLU A 392 -17.03 -6.29 1.52
CA GLU A 392 -17.40 -7.48 0.73
C GLU A 392 -17.19 -8.84 1.40
N LEU A 393 -17.21 -8.89 2.74
CA LEU A 393 -17.02 -10.13 3.49
C LEU A 393 -18.19 -11.10 3.26
N SER A 394 -17.86 -12.35 2.91
CA SER A 394 -18.82 -13.47 2.89
C SER A 394 -18.97 -14.04 4.31
N LYS A 395 -19.91 -14.98 4.48
CA LYS A 395 -20.05 -15.73 5.74
C LYS A 395 -18.74 -16.40 6.18
N SER A 396 -18.05 -17.10 5.28
CA SER A 396 -16.80 -17.79 5.62
C SER A 396 -15.73 -16.82 6.08
N GLU A 397 -15.71 -15.61 5.52
CA GLU A 397 -14.77 -14.56 5.94
C GLU A 397 -15.14 -13.94 7.28
N LEU A 398 -16.43 -13.89 7.65
CA LEU A 398 -16.84 -13.53 9.01
C LEU A 398 -16.40 -14.58 10.04
N ASP A 399 -16.41 -15.86 9.67
CA ASP A 399 -15.89 -16.93 10.52
C ASP A 399 -14.37 -16.77 10.72
N VAL A 400 -13.61 -16.50 9.64
CA VAL A 400 -12.17 -16.19 9.71
C VAL A 400 -11.92 -14.96 10.58
N LEU A 401 -12.68 -13.88 10.38
CA LEU A 401 -12.56 -12.67 11.19
C LEU A 401 -12.83 -12.93 12.67
N SER A 402 -13.82 -13.76 12.98
CA SER A 402 -14.15 -14.15 14.36
C SER A 402 -12.97 -14.81 15.07
N GLU A 403 -12.22 -15.66 14.37
CA GLU A 403 -10.99 -16.28 14.89
C GLU A 403 -9.84 -15.28 15.05
N ALA A 404 -9.80 -14.24 14.22
CA ALA A 404 -8.75 -13.23 14.22
C ALA A 404 -8.95 -12.11 15.26
N LEU A 405 -10.20 -11.72 15.53
CA LEU A 405 -10.55 -10.62 16.44
C LEU A 405 -9.88 -10.67 17.82
N PRO A 406 -9.71 -11.83 18.50
CA PRO A 406 -9.04 -11.90 19.80
C PRO A 406 -7.62 -11.35 19.85
N TYR A 407 -6.95 -11.23 18.70
CA TYR A 407 -5.60 -10.68 18.61
C TYR A 407 -5.57 -9.15 18.53
N TYR A 408 -6.71 -8.52 18.29
CA TYR A 408 -6.86 -7.08 18.08
C TYR A 408 -7.12 -6.32 19.38
N VAL A 409 -6.17 -6.40 20.31
CA VAL A 409 -6.31 -5.90 21.69
C VAL A 409 -6.43 -4.39 21.82
N LYS A 410 -6.13 -3.63 20.75
CA LYS A 410 -6.25 -2.15 20.71
C LYS A 410 -7.34 -1.66 19.76
N LEU A 411 -8.17 -2.54 19.23
CA LEU A 411 -9.17 -2.16 18.23
C LEU A 411 -10.27 -1.30 18.83
N GLU A 412 -10.43 -0.09 18.29
CA GLU A 412 -11.43 0.88 18.70
C GLU A 412 -12.58 0.96 17.69
N VAL A 413 -12.28 0.69 16.41
CA VAL A 413 -13.23 0.82 15.30
C VAL A 413 -13.12 -0.38 14.36
N LEU A 414 -14.24 -1.06 14.13
CA LEU A 414 -14.41 -2.07 13.10
C LEU A 414 -15.49 -1.62 12.12
N VAL A 415 -15.14 -1.47 10.85
CA VAL A 415 -16.07 -1.13 9.77
C VAL A 415 -16.15 -2.31 8.81
N ILE A 416 -17.37 -2.79 8.54
CA ILE A 416 -17.66 -3.85 7.56
C ILE A 416 -18.63 -3.29 6.53
N LEU A 417 -18.15 -3.04 5.32
CA LEU A 417 -18.95 -2.47 4.22
C LEU A 417 -19.34 -3.55 3.20
N ALA A 418 -20.39 -3.28 2.43
CA ALA A 418 -20.76 -4.04 1.22
C ALA A 418 -20.82 -5.57 1.42
N ARG A 419 -21.35 -6.05 2.56
CA ARG A 419 -21.33 -7.47 2.95
C ARG A 419 -21.99 -8.40 1.93
N ARG A 420 -21.45 -9.62 1.79
CA ARG A 420 -21.96 -10.72 0.95
C ARG A 420 -22.51 -11.87 1.82
N CYS A 421 -23.10 -11.52 2.96
CA CYS A 421 -23.72 -12.44 3.92
C CYS A 421 -25.16 -12.00 4.23
N SER A 422 -25.95 -12.89 4.82
CA SER A 422 -27.32 -12.57 5.24
C SER A 422 -27.36 -11.70 6.51
N ASP A 423 -28.50 -11.08 6.77
CA ASP A 423 -28.71 -10.29 7.99
C ASP A 423 -28.64 -11.16 9.25
N GLU A 424 -29.09 -12.40 9.18
CA GLU A 424 -28.95 -13.37 10.27
C GLU A 424 -27.48 -13.71 10.53
N GLU A 425 -26.69 -13.93 9.48
CA GLU A 425 -25.26 -14.21 9.59
C GLU A 425 -24.52 -13.04 10.23
N MET A 426 -24.82 -11.81 9.82
CA MET A 426 -24.25 -10.63 10.47
C MET A 426 -24.70 -10.51 11.93
N THR A 427 -25.97 -10.75 12.23
CA THR A 427 -26.49 -10.68 13.61
C THR A 427 -25.78 -11.67 14.54
N MET A 428 -25.51 -12.88 14.04
CA MET A 428 -24.73 -13.89 14.77
C MET A 428 -23.28 -13.42 15.00
N PHE A 429 -22.65 -12.81 14.00
CA PHE A 429 -21.31 -12.26 14.11
C PHE A 429 -21.24 -11.10 15.12
N LEU A 430 -22.18 -10.15 15.08
CA LEU A 430 -22.25 -9.05 16.05
C LEU A 430 -22.49 -9.57 17.49
N SER A 431 -23.34 -10.59 17.63
CA SER A 431 -23.56 -11.27 18.93
C SER A 431 -22.28 -11.98 19.43
N HIS A 432 -21.42 -12.44 18.53
CA HIS A 432 -20.11 -12.97 18.90
C HIS A 432 -19.17 -11.87 19.40
N ILE A 433 -19.12 -10.72 18.73
CA ILE A 433 -18.33 -9.56 19.18
C ILE A 433 -18.72 -9.13 20.60
N GLU A 434 -20.02 -9.02 20.89
CA GLU A 434 -20.48 -8.61 22.22
C GLU A 434 -20.07 -9.61 23.32
N ARG A 435 -20.05 -10.92 23.01
CA ARG A 435 -19.50 -11.94 23.91
C ARG A 435 -18.01 -11.76 24.15
N LEU A 436 -17.24 -11.44 23.10
CA LEU A 436 -15.80 -11.16 23.24
C LEU A 436 -15.53 -9.90 24.08
N LYS A 437 -16.35 -8.86 23.95
CA LYS A 437 -16.28 -7.64 24.79
C LYS A 437 -16.61 -7.96 26.25
N GLN A 438 -17.68 -8.72 26.51
CA GLN A 438 -18.06 -9.16 27.86
C GLN A 438 -16.97 -10.03 28.53
N ALA A 439 -16.32 -10.88 27.74
CA ALA A 439 -15.20 -11.71 28.19
C ALA A 439 -13.87 -10.93 28.34
N GLN A 440 -13.86 -9.61 28.08
CA GLN A 440 -12.68 -8.75 28.11
C GLN A 440 -11.57 -9.19 27.13
N VAL A 441 -11.95 -9.89 26.06
CA VAL A 441 -11.06 -10.28 24.97
C VAL A 441 -10.90 -9.12 23.97
N LEU A 442 -11.98 -8.38 23.70
CA LEU A 442 -11.99 -7.16 22.90
C LEU A 442 -12.19 -5.91 23.77
N PRO A 443 -11.71 -4.73 23.33
CA PRO A 443 -11.96 -3.49 24.04
C PRO A 443 -13.44 -3.20 24.23
N ALA A 444 -13.83 -2.82 25.45
CA ALA A 444 -15.23 -2.55 25.78
C ALA A 444 -15.82 -1.39 24.96
N ASN A 445 -14.97 -0.44 24.57
CA ASN A 445 -15.29 0.72 23.74
C ASN A 445 -15.21 0.46 22.22
N LEU A 446 -14.99 -0.79 21.79
CA LEU A 446 -15.00 -1.13 20.36
C LEU A 446 -16.37 -0.77 19.75
N ARG A 447 -16.31 0.09 18.72
CA ARG A 447 -17.45 0.48 17.89
C ARG A 447 -17.44 -0.34 16.61
N VAL A 448 -18.60 -0.90 16.25
CA VAL A 448 -18.77 -1.70 15.05
C VAL A 448 -19.78 -1.03 14.13
N PHE A 449 -19.40 -0.80 12.89
CA PHE A 449 -20.22 -0.21 11.85
C PHE A 449 -20.38 -1.20 10.69
N ASP A 450 -21.62 -1.59 10.38
CA ASP A 450 -21.93 -2.54 9.31
C ASP A 450 -22.77 -1.92 8.17
N GLN A 451 -23.12 -0.64 8.31
CA GLN A 451 -23.79 0.15 7.30
C GLN A 451 -23.14 1.54 7.22
N PRO A 452 -23.00 2.12 6.01
CA PRO A 452 -22.40 3.44 5.84
C PRO A 452 -23.14 4.54 6.60
N GLU A 453 -24.46 4.41 6.71
CA GLU A 453 -25.35 5.40 7.35
C GLU A 453 -25.17 5.48 8.87
N ASN A 454 -24.60 4.44 9.48
CA ASN A 454 -24.40 4.35 10.93
C ASN A 454 -23.08 4.99 11.39
N ILE A 455 -22.26 5.53 10.49
CA ILE A 455 -21.07 6.30 10.84
C ILE A 455 -21.54 7.69 11.28
N GLU A 456 -22.08 7.78 12.50
CA GLU A 456 -22.43 9.08 13.10
C GLU A 456 -21.14 9.89 13.31
N GLU A 457 -21.12 11.12 12.77
CA GLU A 457 -20.08 12.09 13.10
C GLU A 457 -20.00 12.23 14.63
N PRO A 458 -18.80 12.20 15.24
CA PRO A 458 -18.68 12.30 16.68
C PRO A 458 -19.42 13.54 17.18
N ALA A 459 -20.47 13.33 17.96
CA ALA A 459 -21.28 14.38 18.54
C ALA A 459 -20.36 15.39 19.26
N GLU A 460 -20.47 16.66 18.87
CA GLU A 460 -19.76 17.76 19.50
C GLU A 460 -19.94 17.67 21.02
N SER A 461 -18.84 17.48 21.75
CA SER A 461 -18.84 17.59 23.21
C SER A 461 -19.29 19.00 23.56
N SER A 462 -20.49 19.12 24.13
CA SER A 462 -21.14 20.37 24.50
C SER A 462 -20.51 21.06 25.72
N ASP A 463 -19.18 21.04 25.84
CA ASP A 463 -18.45 21.61 26.98
C ASP A 463 -18.15 23.12 26.83
N ASP A 464 -18.66 23.77 25.78
CA ASP A 464 -18.44 25.20 25.52
C ASP A 464 -19.58 26.13 25.99
N GLU A 465 -20.42 25.72 26.96
CA GLU A 465 -21.42 26.62 27.59
C GLU A 465 -20.93 27.35 28.85
N GLU A 466 -19.68 27.16 29.30
CA GLU A 466 -19.07 28.01 30.35
C GLU A 466 -17.66 28.48 29.98
N ARG A 467 -17.55 29.52 29.14
CA ARG A 467 -16.42 30.47 29.18
C ARG A 467 -16.67 31.81 28.50
#